data_AF-A0A3B9RM21-F1
#
_entry.id   AF-A0A3B9RM21-F1
#
_cell.length_a   1.000
_cell.length_b   1.000
_cell.length_c   1.000
_cell.angle_alpha   90.00
_cell.angle_beta   90.00
_cell.angle_gamma   90.00
#
_symmetry.space_group_name_H-M   'P 1'
#
loop_
_entity.id
_entity.type
_entity.pdbx_description
1 polymer ?
#
loop_
_entity_poly.entity_id
_entity_poly.type
_entity_poly.pdbx_seq_one_letter_code
_entity_poly.pdbx_strand_id
1 'polypeptide(L)'
;IAKALGLDYRSAARGGLLHDFFLYDWRERKASDTSRALHGREHPHIALANARGQFEVSDLEADIIVKHMFPKTRQIPRYKESFVVSLSDKISSVYEYYGMLKHRYLHR
;
A
#
# COMPACT_ATOMS: atom_id res chain seq x y z
N ILE A 1 -5.67 5.07 13.44
CA ILE A 1 -4.98 4.00 14.19
C ILE A 1 -3.69 4.51 14.82
N ALA A 2 -2.68 4.95 14.05
CA ALA A 2 -1.39 5.41 14.58
C ALA A 2 -1.51 6.45 15.73
N LYS A 3 -2.36 7.48 15.57
CA LYS A 3 -2.61 8.49 16.61
C LYS A 3 -3.11 7.90 17.93
N ALA A 4 -4.00 6.91 17.87
CA ALA A 4 -4.55 6.25 19.06
C ALA A 4 -3.51 5.36 19.76
N LEU A 5 -2.50 4.89 19.03
CA LEU A 5 -1.40 4.07 19.55
C LEU A 5 -0.21 4.92 20.04
N GLY A 6 -0.30 6.25 20.01
CA GLY A 6 0.80 7.15 20.40
C GLY A 6 2.00 7.11 19.43
N LEU A 7 1.78 6.69 18.19
CA LEU A 7 2.81 6.60 17.15
C LEU A 7 2.92 7.89 16.34
N ASP A 8 3.93 8.01 15.47
CA ASP A 8 4.05 9.13 14.52
C ASP A 8 2.96 9.03 13.44
N TYR A 9 1.79 9.57 13.78
CA TYR A 9 0.62 9.56 12.91
C TYR A 9 0.77 10.45 11.68
N ARG A 10 1.69 11.42 11.68
CA ARG A 10 1.94 12.29 10.52
C ARG A 10 2.70 11.53 9.46
N SER A 11 3.80 10.89 9.84
CA SER A 11 4.57 10.03 8.95
C SER A 11 3.77 8.81 8.51
N ALA A 12 2.97 8.21 9.39
CA ALA A 12 2.06 7.13 9.01
C ALA A 12 1.01 7.56 7.96
N ALA A 13 0.41 8.74 8.11
CA ALA A 13 -0.55 9.25 7.14
C ALA A 13 0.11 9.58 5.80
N ARG A 14 1.28 10.25 5.82
CA ARG A 14 2.03 10.58 4.61
C ARG A 14 2.52 9.34 3.87
N GLY A 15 3.15 8.40 4.57
CA GLY A 15 3.56 7.11 4.00
C GLY A 15 2.35 6.31 3.48
N GLY A 16 1.21 6.38 4.18
CA GLY A 16 -0.04 5.77 3.73
C GLY A 16 -0.61 6.39 2.45
N LEU A 17 -0.45 7.68 2.21
CA LEU A 17 -0.83 8.29 0.93
C LEU A 17 0.12 7.91 -0.22
N LEU A 18 1.38 7.62 0.11
CA LEU A 18 2.44 7.38 -0.87
C LEU A 18 2.70 5.89 -1.16
N HIS A 19 2.15 4.96 -0.38
CA HIS A 19 2.53 3.54 -0.47
C HIS A 19 2.27 2.91 -1.84
N ASP A 20 1.25 3.39 -2.55
CA ASP A 20 0.84 2.97 -3.90
C ASP A 20 1.09 4.06 -4.97
N PHE A 21 2.06 4.94 -4.75
CA PHE A 21 2.36 6.06 -5.65
C PHE A 21 3.11 5.66 -6.95
N PHE A 22 2.64 4.63 -7.65
CA PHE A 22 3.30 4.08 -8.85
C PHE A 22 2.92 4.78 -10.17
N LEU A 23 1.88 5.63 -10.18
CA LEU A 23 1.53 6.56 -11.28
C LEU A 23 1.22 5.94 -12.66
N TYR A 24 0.82 4.67 -12.72
CA TYR A 24 0.33 4.03 -13.95
C TYR A 24 -0.91 3.18 -13.67
N ASP A 25 -1.68 2.81 -14.70
CA ASP A 25 -2.78 1.84 -14.51
C ASP A 25 -2.22 0.40 -14.50
N TRP A 26 -2.32 -0.27 -13.35
CA TRP A 26 -1.86 -1.64 -13.22
C TRP A 26 -2.71 -2.64 -14.00
N ARG A 27 -3.97 -2.30 -14.34
CA ARG A 27 -4.87 -3.15 -15.13
C ARG A 27 -4.42 -3.23 -16.58
N GLU A 28 -3.98 -2.12 -17.14
CA GLU A 28 -3.37 -2.07 -18.48
C GLU A 28 -2.08 -2.90 -18.50
N ARG A 29 -1.20 -2.70 -17.51
CA ARG A 29 0.05 -3.46 -17.40
C ARG A 29 -0.19 -4.96 -17.27
N LYS A 30 -1.22 -5.36 -16.53
CA LYS A 30 -1.64 -6.76 -16.37
C LYS A 30 -2.21 -7.38 -17.65
N ALA A 31 -2.83 -6.59 -18.52
CA ALA A 31 -3.30 -7.07 -19.81
C ALA A 31 -2.13 -7.37 -20.76
N SER A 32 -1.03 -6.61 -20.66
CA SER A 32 0.20 -6.81 -21.43
C SER A 32 1.19 -7.80 -20.81
N ASP A 33 1.15 -7.99 -19.49
CA ASP A 33 2.08 -8.84 -18.74
C ASP A 33 1.30 -9.82 -17.87
N THR A 34 1.35 -11.10 -18.23
CA THR A 34 0.62 -12.18 -17.54
C THR A 34 1.04 -12.36 -16.07
N SER A 35 2.18 -11.83 -15.64
CA SER A 35 2.70 -12.05 -14.29
C SER A 35 2.19 -11.01 -13.28
N ARG A 36 0.99 -11.24 -12.73
CA ARG A 36 0.45 -10.47 -11.58
C ARG A 36 1.38 -10.46 -10.35
N ALA A 37 2.25 -11.47 -10.25
CA ALA A 37 3.16 -11.62 -9.13
C ALA A 37 4.31 -10.59 -9.14
N LEU A 38 4.72 -10.12 -10.33
CA LEU A 38 5.79 -9.13 -10.47
C LEU A 38 5.35 -7.76 -9.95
N HIS A 39 4.18 -7.29 -10.38
CA HIS A 39 3.67 -5.98 -9.96
C HIS A 39 3.60 -5.87 -8.43
N GLY A 40 3.06 -6.90 -7.75
CA GLY A 40 2.96 -6.93 -6.29
C GLY A 40 4.29 -6.83 -5.51
N ARG A 41 5.42 -7.07 -6.18
CA ARG A 41 6.77 -6.94 -5.62
C ARG A 41 7.48 -5.66 -6.09
N GLU A 42 7.17 -5.19 -7.28
CA GLU A 42 7.83 -4.03 -7.89
C GLU A 42 7.20 -2.69 -7.52
N HIS A 43 5.87 -2.62 -7.42
CA HIS A 43 5.20 -1.33 -7.17
C HIS A 43 5.64 -0.63 -5.87
N PRO A 44 5.99 -1.31 -4.76
CA PRO A 44 6.46 -0.59 -3.57
C PRO A 44 7.77 0.17 -3.84
N HIS A 45 8.64 -0.41 -4.69
CA HIS A 45 9.91 0.21 -5.08
C HIS A 45 9.71 1.34 -6.09
N ILE A 46 8.80 1.16 -7.06
CA ILE A 46 8.42 2.22 -8.01
C ILE A 46 7.75 3.38 -7.27
N ALA A 47 6.84 3.10 -6.34
CA ALA A 47 6.17 4.09 -5.51
C ALA A 47 7.18 4.90 -4.69
N LEU A 48 8.17 4.24 -4.07
CA LEU A 48 9.23 4.95 -3.35
C LEU A 48 10.07 5.84 -4.28
N ALA A 49 10.43 5.36 -5.47
CA ALA A 49 11.20 6.13 -6.44
C ALA A 49 10.43 7.39 -6.88
N ASN A 50 9.14 7.25 -7.22
CA ASN A 50 8.27 8.36 -7.58
C ASN A 50 8.09 9.35 -6.42
N ALA A 51 7.86 8.84 -5.20
CA ALA A 51 7.69 9.67 -4.02
C ALA A 51 8.94 10.51 -3.73
N ARG A 52 10.14 9.91 -3.82
CA ARG A 52 11.42 10.63 -3.67
C ARG A 52 11.69 11.62 -4.79
N GLY A 53 11.12 11.40 -5.98
CA GLY A 53 11.18 12.35 -7.08
C GLY A 53 10.34 13.62 -6.87
N GLN A 54 9.33 13.57 -5.99
CA GLN A 54 8.38 14.68 -5.79
C GLN A 54 8.34 15.26 -4.38
N PHE A 55 8.80 14.50 -3.37
CA PHE A 55 8.71 14.86 -1.97
C PHE A 55 9.97 14.48 -1.20
N GLU A 56 10.22 15.18 -0.10
CA GLU A 56 11.13 14.70 0.92
C GLU A 56 10.47 13.53 1.66
N VAL A 57 11.11 12.36 1.60
CA VAL A 57 10.62 11.10 2.18
C VAL A 57 11.60 10.66 3.26
N SER A 58 11.12 10.60 4.50
CA SER A 58 11.86 10.09 5.65
C SER A 58 12.09 8.57 5.58
N ASP A 59 13.00 8.05 6.41
CA ASP A 59 13.24 6.60 6.49
C ASP A 59 12.01 5.81 6.93
N LEU A 60 11.19 6.39 7.83
CA LEU A 60 9.95 5.78 8.28
C LEU A 60 8.92 5.70 7.14
N GLU A 61 8.72 6.80 6.41
CA GLU A 61 7.82 6.83 5.25
C GLU A 61 8.31 5.88 4.14
N ALA A 62 9.62 5.83 3.90
CA ALA A 62 10.20 4.90 2.93
C ALA A 62 9.98 3.43 3.33
N ASP A 63 10.10 3.09 4.62
CA ASP A 63 9.80 1.75 5.14
C ASP A 63 8.32 1.40 5.00
N ILE A 64 7.41 2.35 5.29
CA ILE A 64 5.97 2.20 5.04
C ILE A 64 5.75 1.87 3.55
N ILE A 65 6.26 2.69 2.65
CA ILE A 65 6.03 2.55 1.20
C ILE A 65 6.55 1.21 0.70
N VAL A 66 7.78 0.81 1.04
CA VAL A 66 8.38 -0.41 0.49
C VAL A 66 7.81 -1.69 1.11
N LYS A 67 7.37 -1.64 2.37
CA LYS A 67 7.02 -2.86 3.13
C LYS A 67 5.53 -2.99 3.44
N HIS A 68 4.68 -2.08 2.95
CA HIS A 68 3.25 -2.18 3.16
C HIS A 68 2.68 -3.53 2.69
N MET A 69 3.27 -4.18 1.68
CA MET A 69 2.84 -5.49 1.18
C MET A 69 3.13 -6.69 2.09
N PHE A 70 3.79 -6.53 3.24
CA PHE A 70 3.89 -7.60 4.24
C PHE A 70 2.48 -8.12 4.64
N PRO A 71 2.26 -9.42 4.84
CA PRO A 71 3.19 -10.56 4.74
C PRO A 71 3.30 -11.18 3.34
N LYS A 72 2.67 -10.60 2.31
CA LYS A 72 2.78 -11.09 0.92
C LYS A 72 4.22 -10.98 0.40
N THR A 73 4.96 -9.96 0.83
CA THR A 73 6.40 -9.84 0.62
C THR A 73 7.17 -10.32 1.85
N ARG A 74 8.41 -10.83 1.65
CA ARG A 74 9.27 -11.31 2.73
C ARG A 74 9.90 -10.19 3.57
N GLN A 75 9.74 -8.93 3.17
CA GLN A 75 10.38 -7.81 3.85
C GLN A 75 9.58 -7.42 5.09
N ILE A 76 10.19 -7.60 6.26
CA ILE A 76 9.54 -7.32 7.54
C ILE A 76 9.58 -5.82 7.83
N PRO A 77 8.44 -5.17 8.14
CA PRO A 77 8.39 -3.76 8.50
C PRO A 77 9.27 -3.45 9.72
N ARG A 78 10.05 -2.36 9.66
CA ARG A 78 10.98 -1.99 10.74
C ARG A 78 10.28 -1.18 11.83
N TYR A 79 9.30 -0.36 11.43
CA TYR A 79 8.60 0.56 12.32
C TYR A 79 7.17 0.08 12.61
N LYS A 80 6.64 0.44 13.77
CA LYS A 80 5.27 0.07 14.18
C LYS A 80 4.23 0.70 13.25
N GLU A 81 4.51 1.93 12.81
CA GLU A 81 3.73 2.69 11.85
C GLU A 81 3.60 1.95 10.51
N SER A 82 4.68 1.30 10.05
CA SER A 82 4.66 0.46 8.84
C SER A 82 3.70 -0.72 8.96
N PHE A 83 3.65 -1.38 10.12
CA PHE A 83 2.63 -2.40 10.39
C PHE A 83 1.22 -1.83 10.40
N VAL A 84 1.03 -0.66 11.01
CA VAL A 84 -0.27 0.02 11.07
C VAL A 84 -0.78 0.35 9.66
N VAL A 85 0.05 0.93 8.81
CA VAL A 85 -0.32 1.26 7.43
C VAL A 85 -0.58 -0.01 6.63
N SER A 86 0.31 -1.01 6.73
CA SER A 86 0.12 -2.31 6.10
C SER A 86 -1.23 -2.92 6.46
N LEU A 87 -1.60 -2.99 7.74
CA LEU A 87 -2.89 -3.52 8.17
C LEU A 87 -4.08 -2.68 7.66
N SER A 88 -3.95 -1.35 7.71
CA SER A 88 -5.01 -0.43 7.27
C SER A 88 -5.36 -0.62 5.80
N ASP A 89 -4.36 -0.82 4.95
CA ASP A 89 -4.52 -1.12 3.53
C ASP A 89 -5.36 -2.40 3.31
N LYS A 90 -5.07 -3.48 4.06
CA LYS A 90 -5.81 -4.76 3.91
C LYS A 90 -7.24 -4.62 4.40
N ILE A 91 -7.47 -3.86 5.48
CA ILE A 91 -8.83 -3.57 5.97
C ILE A 91 -9.63 -2.84 4.89
N SER A 92 -9.06 -1.81 4.25
CA SER A 92 -9.72 -1.08 3.15
C SER A 92 -10.07 -2.02 2.00
N SER A 93 -9.09 -2.81 1.55
CA SER A 93 -9.26 -3.78 0.46
C SER A 93 -10.37 -4.81 0.74
N VAL A 94 -10.44 -5.33 1.97
CA VAL A 94 -11.48 -6.29 2.39
C VAL A 94 -12.86 -5.64 2.42
N TYR A 95 -12.96 -4.40 2.92
CA TYR A 95 -14.21 -3.66 2.97
C TYR A 95 -14.76 -3.39 1.56
N GLU A 96 -13.90 -2.93 0.64
CA GLU A 96 -14.26 -2.73 -0.77
C GLU A 96 -14.72 -4.02 -1.43
N TYR A 97 -14.00 -5.12 -1.20
CA TYR A 97 -14.36 -6.43 -1.72
C TYR A 97 -15.73 -6.89 -1.22
N TYR A 98 -16.02 -6.73 0.07
CA TYR A 98 -17.32 -7.07 0.64
C TYR A 98 -18.45 -6.21 0.06
N GLY A 99 -18.21 -4.90 -0.12
CA GLY A 99 -19.15 -4.00 -0.80
C GLY A 99 -19.49 -4.46 -2.22
N MET A 100 -18.48 -4.86 -3.00
CA MET A 100 -18.69 -5.42 -4.35
C MET A 100 -19.50 -6.72 -4.33
N LEU A 101 -19.23 -7.62 -3.37
CA LEU A 101 -19.99 -8.87 -3.23
C LEU A 101 -21.46 -8.60 -2.91
N LYS A 102 -21.75 -7.69 -1.98
CA LYS A 102 -23.12 -7.30 -1.61
C LYS A 102 -23.87 -6.70 -2.80
N HIS A 103 -23.24 -5.79 -3.54
CA HIS A 103 -23.84 -5.20 -4.75
C HIS A 103 -24.16 -6.27 -5.79
N ARG A 104 -23.23 -7.21 -6.05
CA ARG A 104 -23.46 -8.30 -7.01
C ARG A 104 -24.57 -9.26 -6.57
N TYR A 105 -24.73 -9.49 -5.26
CA TYR A 105 -25.80 -10.33 -4.73
C TYR A 105 -27.18 -9.67 -4.85
N LEU A 106 -27.29 -8.38 -4.57
CA LEU A 106 -28.56 -7.64 -4.60
C LEU A 106 -29.07 -7.31 -6.02
N HIS A 107 -28.19 -7.29 -7.01
CA HIS A 107 -28.51 -7.03 -8.42
C HIS A 107 -28.38 -8.28 -9.30
N ARG A 108 -28.45 -9.46 -8.69
CA ARG A 108 -28.67 -10.74 -9.37
C ARG A 108 -30.15 -11.08 -9.35
#